data_AF-A0A9N8VGX7-F1
#
_entry.id   AF-A0A9N8VGX7-F1
#
_cell.length_a   1.000
_cell.length_b   1.000
_cell.length_c   1.000
_cell.angle_alpha   90.00
_cell.angle_beta   90.00
_cell.angle_gamma   90.00
#
_symmetry.space_group_name_H-M   'P 1'
#
loop_
_entity.id
_entity.type
_entity.pdbx_description
1 polymer ?
#
loop_
_entity_poly.entity_id
_entity_poly.type
_entity_poly.pdbx_seq_one_letter_code
_entity_poly.pdbx_strand_id
1 'polypeptide(L)'
;ELLNKTYKNFDNQQSKDYRIGSYLVHQQMAKIIIRSLRGGDTSEFNNKLVEILSHPEYEVRLVALELLTEYFLDDSVLDTNLRNYSTIQSKLISMIDDGEPNLNCFRLVVELLVLINPKGLSFPLDSGLRNFWKKLFEHVEQSKNVSIVEAVFPLLGSLLSQIWDAKSSDQEFKSLCLKQWTERVERNTKPEIALTLREATTKSLQMFSRHLFREDRFVNSNDVQQVIALYMIIARLAQDDDVDLRKAASLVVAKAGRFKFPVDPDRARELCYEQVSNQFSKSLHLYAALLQILSGNEKPEEVFRAEMNRSRVLFAIENPNIFKEDLVDVQLASRSLIETLKKEVKIVQFPDPLRNDIPRFAVEQLRRVCELLKSDELKETNDGPLGFISRPRVFIVIYRLIATVLVMSELVYDKANFNNEIQRILKDFTRSKILLHPLINDLLYNELGKICLIGDHGEIFNEIGQEDNYEKIMTFEKNFEKFFLLTE
;
A
#
# COMPACT_ATOMS: atom_id res chain seq x y z
N GLU A 1 13.70 -5.02 48.75
CA GLU A 1 12.99 -4.91 50.04
C GLU A 1 12.99 -3.52 50.69
N LEU A 2 14.13 -2.85 50.88
CA LEU A 2 14.18 -1.55 51.55
C LEU A 2 13.40 -0.46 50.79
N LEU A 3 13.62 -0.36 49.48
CA LEU A 3 12.82 0.49 48.57
C LEU A 3 11.32 0.14 48.57
N ASN A 4 10.97 -1.15 48.71
CA ASN A 4 9.58 -1.62 48.74
C ASN A 4 8.87 -1.17 50.03
N LYS A 5 9.57 -1.20 51.17
CA LYS A 5 9.05 -0.68 52.43
C LYS A 5 8.88 0.84 52.38
N THR A 6 9.80 1.55 51.71
CA THR A 6 9.70 3.02 51.57
C THR A 6 8.50 3.44 50.71
N TYR A 7 8.23 2.76 49.60
CA TYR A 7 7.09 3.06 48.72
C TYR A 7 5.74 2.88 49.45
N LYS A 8 5.52 1.72 50.08
CA LYS A 8 4.29 1.44 50.84
C LYS A 8 4.10 2.30 52.09
N ASN A 9 5.18 2.68 52.76
CA ASN A 9 5.11 3.56 53.93
C ASN A 9 4.81 5.02 53.56
N PHE A 10 5.13 5.45 52.32
CA PHE A 10 4.75 6.77 51.83
C PHE A 10 3.26 6.86 51.47
N ASP A 11 2.70 5.83 50.83
CA ASP A 11 1.26 5.78 50.50
C ASP A 11 0.36 5.75 51.75
N ASN A 12 0.77 5.03 52.79
CA ASN A 12 -0.03 4.90 54.02
C ASN A 12 -0.02 6.14 54.94
N GLN A 13 0.78 7.17 54.64
CA GLN A 13 0.88 8.39 55.47
C GLN A 13 0.09 9.59 54.95
N GLN A 14 -0.66 9.46 53.84
CA GLN A 14 -1.37 10.59 53.23
C GLN A 14 -2.78 10.80 53.81
N SER A 15 -2.84 11.32 55.03
CA SER A 15 -3.96 12.16 55.45
C SER A 15 -3.68 13.63 55.09
N LYS A 16 -4.37 14.14 54.07
CA LYS A 16 -4.76 15.56 53.86
C LYS A 16 -3.70 16.67 53.77
N ASP A 17 -2.41 16.42 53.67
CA ASP A 17 -1.44 17.49 53.35
C ASP A 17 -0.91 17.37 51.91
N TYR A 18 -1.36 18.28 51.03
CA TYR A 18 -0.78 18.53 49.71
C TYR A 18 0.67 19.02 49.87
N ARG A 19 1.63 18.09 50.01
CA ARG A 19 3.06 18.43 50.01
C ARG A 19 3.53 18.58 48.57
N ILE A 20 3.69 19.84 48.15
CA ILE A 20 4.38 20.21 46.92
C ILE A 20 5.70 19.42 46.83
N GLY A 21 5.81 18.53 45.84
CA GLY A 21 7.01 17.70 45.60
C GLY A 21 6.89 16.21 45.95
N SER A 22 5.76 15.73 46.48
CA SER A 22 5.50 14.27 46.64
C SER A 22 5.65 13.52 45.31
N TYR A 23 5.14 14.10 44.23
CA TYR A 23 5.23 13.55 42.89
C TYR A 23 6.67 13.36 42.40
N LEU A 24 7.60 14.22 42.82
CA LEU A 24 9.02 14.08 42.46
C LEU A 24 9.63 12.84 43.10
N VAL A 25 9.26 12.54 44.35
CA VAL A 25 9.72 11.34 45.04
C VAL A 25 9.17 10.09 44.35
N HIS A 26 7.88 10.04 44.05
CA HIS A 26 7.26 8.93 43.33
C HIS A 26 7.81 8.76 41.91
N GLN A 27 8.08 9.87 41.21
CA GLN A 27 8.74 9.86 39.91
C GLN A 27 10.15 9.24 40.01
N GLN A 28 10.96 9.63 40.98
CA GLN A 28 12.29 9.03 41.17
C GLN A 28 12.21 7.55 41.57
N MET A 29 11.24 7.17 42.41
CA MET A 29 11.00 5.78 42.77
C MET A 29 10.61 4.94 41.53
N ALA A 30 9.73 5.45 40.67
CA ALA A 30 9.38 4.81 39.41
C ALA A 30 10.62 4.61 38.51
N LYS A 31 11.47 5.65 38.39
CA LYS A 31 12.74 5.56 37.62
C LYS A 31 13.65 4.45 38.16
N ILE A 32 13.82 4.37 39.47
CA ILE A 32 14.66 3.34 40.12
C ILE A 32 14.09 1.95 39.87
N ILE A 33 12.79 1.77 40.07
CA ILE A 33 12.11 0.47 39.89
C ILE A 33 12.22 -0.01 38.44
N ILE A 34 11.94 0.85 37.46
CA ILE A 34 11.99 0.48 36.03
C ILE A 34 13.43 0.19 35.58
N ARG A 35 14.42 0.99 36.00
CA ARG A 35 15.82 0.71 35.66
C ARG A 35 16.35 -0.58 36.29
N SER A 36 15.78 -0.99 37.42
CA SER A 36 16.15 -2.25 38.08
C SER A 36 15.63 -3.50 37.34
N LEU A 37 14.76 -3.35 36.33
CA LEU A 37 14.26 -4.46 35.51
C LEU A 37 15.36 -5.19 34.74
N ARG A 38 16.48 -4.51 34.42
CA ARG A 38 17.61 -5.08 33.67
C ARG A 38 18.36 -6.22 34.40
N GLY A 39 18.00 -6.55 35.64
CA GLY A 39 18.71 -7.58 36.43
C GLY A 39 17.90 -8.34 37.50
N GLY A 40 16.56 -8.35 37.44
CA GLY A 40 15.70 -8.93 38.50
C GLY A 40 14.62 -9.90 38.03
N ASP A 41 14.01 -10.64 38.98
CA ASP A 41 12.90 -11.58 38.75
C ASP A 41 11.59 -10.87 38.37
N THR A 42 11.17 -11.03 37.12
CA THR A 42 10.04 -10.36 36.46
C THR A 42 8.68 -10.35 37.20
N SER A 43 8.40 -11.34 38.05
CA SER A 43 7.05 -11.52 38.62
C SER A 43 6.68 -10.50 39.71
N GLU A 44 7.60 -10.18 40.64
CA GLU A 44 7.37 -9.18 41.69
C GLU A 44 7.33 -7.76 41.12
N PHE A 45 8.00 -7.52 39.99
CA PHE A 45 8.03 -6.21 39.33
C PHE A 45 6.72 -5.88 38.63
N ASN A 46 6.02 -6.86 38.05
CA ASN A 46 4.75 -6.62 37.34
C ASN A 46 3.71 -5.93 38.23
N ASN A 47 3.52 -6.37 39.46
CA ASN A 47 2.56 -5.77 40.38
C ASN A 47 2.91 -4.32 40.70
N LYS A 48 4.20 -4.01 40.91
CA LYS A 48 4.66 -2.64 41.17
C LYS A 48 4.54 -1.75 39.95
N LEU A 49 4.79 -2.28 38.76
CA LEU A 49 4.57 -1.54 37.51
C LEU A 49 3.09 -1.19 37.35
N VAL A 50 2.18 -2.11 37.69
CA VAL A 50 0.73 -1.82 37.71
C VAL A 50 0.38 -0.75 38.74
N GLU A 51 0.97 -0.77 39.94
CA GLU A 51 0.80 0.29 40.95
C GLU A 51 1.27 1.65 40.42
N ILE A 52 2.47 1.73 39.83
CA ILE A 52 3.03 2.95 39.24
C ILE A 52 2.16 3.46 38.08
N LEU A 53 1.71 2.59 37.18
CA LEU A 53 0.84 2.95 36.05
C LEU A 53 -0.58 3.35 36.51
N SER A 54 -0.99 2.97 37.72
CA SER A 54 -2.25 3.37 38.33
C SER A 54 -2.13 4.64 39.18
N HIS A 55 -0.95 5.24 39.23
CA HIS A 55 -0.69 6.39 40.10
C HIS A 55 -1.59 7.59 39.69
N PRO A 56 -2.22 8.31 40.63
CA PRO A 56 -3.16 9.40 40.31
C PRO A 56 -2.48 10.59 39.61
N GLU A 57 -1.23 10.89 39.95
CA GLU A 57 -0.46 11.98 39.36
C GLU A 57 0.04 11.65 37.94
N TYR A 58 -0.27 12.53 36.99
CA TYR A 58 0.07 12.36 35.57
C TYR A 58 1.58 12.23 35.33
N GLU A 59 2.41 13.04 35.99
CA GLU A 59 3.86 13.06 35.78
C GLU A 59 4.54 11.74 36.16
N VAL A 60 4.01 11.05 37.17
CA VAL A 60 4.51 9.73 37.58
C VAL A 60 4.18 8.71 36.51
N ARG A 61 2.95 8.72 35.98
CA ARG A 61 2.53 7.83 34.88
C ARG A 61 3.32 8.10 33.61
N LEU A 62 3.50 9.37 33.24
CA LEU A 62 4.21 9.77 32.02
C LEU A 62 5.64 9.23 32.02
N VAL A 63 6.41 9.52 33.07
CA VAL A 63 7.80 9.07 33.18
C VAL A 63 7.90 7.55 33.24
N ALA A 64 6.96 6.89 33.90
CA ALA A 64 6.93 5.43 33.92
C ALA A 64 6.72 4.85 32.52
N LEU A 65 5.78 5.41 31.76
CA LEU A 65 5.49 5.00 30.40
C LEU A 65 6.68 5.27 29.45
N GLU A 66 7.31 6.43 29.52
CA GLU A 66 8.50 6.77 28.72
C GLU A 66 9.64 5.77 28.96
N LEU A 67 9.98 5.51 30.22
CA LEU A 67 11.05 4.58 30.57
C LEU A 67 10.73 3.13 30.22
N LEU A 68 9.46 2.72 30.33
CA LEU A 68 9.04 1.39 29.91
C LEU A 68 9.14 1.24 28.39
N THR A 69 8.70 2.24 27.63
CA THR A 69 8.83 2.24 26.17
C THR A 69 10.30 2.15 25.75
N GLU A 70 11.19 2.96 26.33
CA GLU A 70 12.64 2.87 26.10
C GLU A 70 13.20 1.49 26.44
N TYR A 71 12.76 0.90 27.55
CA TYR A 71 13.19 -0.43 27.98
C TYR A 71 12.83 -1.52 26.96
N PHE A 72 11.64 -1.46 26.36
CA PHE A 72 11.18 -2.46 25.37
C PHE A 72 11.65 -2.19 23.93
N LEU A 73 12.18 -1.01 23.64
CA LEU A 73 12.84 -0.70 22.37
C LEU A 73 14.27 -1.27 22.29
N ASP A 74 14.88 -1.62 23.43
CA ASP A 74 16.21 -2.22 23.48
C ASP A 74 16.16 -3.71 23.04
N ASP A 75 16.61 -4.01 21.82
CA ASP A 75 16.56 -5.33 21.18
C ASP A 75 17.16 -6.47 22.04
N SER A 76 18.07 -6.15 22.96
CA SER A 76 18.67 -7.13 23.87
C SER A 76 17.67 -7.77 24.87
N VAL A 77 16.53 -7.12 25.09
CA VAL A 77 15.51 -7.49 26.08
C VAL A 77 14.43 -8.41 25.49
N LEU A 78 14.12 -8.27 24.19
CA LEU A 78 13.02 -8.98 23.54
C LEU A 78 13.25 -10.50 23.44
N ASP A 79 14.50 -10.97 23.37
CA ASP A 79 14.82 -12.39 23.22
C ASP A 79 14.78 -13.22 24.52
N THR A 80 14.82 -12.59 25.70
CA THR A 80 15.09 -13.32 26.95
C THR A 80 13.91 -13.49 27.92
N ASN A 81 12.86 -12.65 27.88
CA ASN A 81 11.85 -12.62 28.96
C ASN A 81 10.37 -12.55 28.53
N LEU A 82 10.04 -13.01 27.32
CA LEU A 82 8.69 -12.98 26.71
C LEU A 82 7.54 -13.68 27.47
N ARG A 83 7.72 -14.20 28.69
CA ARG A 83 6.74 -15.10 29.32
C ARG A 83 5.75 -14.47 30.28
N ASN A 84 5.94 -13.26 30.82
CA ASN A 84 5.12 -12.76 31.93
C ASN A 84 4.69 -11.28 31.86
N TYR A 85 4.29 -10.72 30.72
CA TYR A 85 3.79 -9.32 30.67
C TYR A 85 2.26 -9.18 30.63
N SER A 86 1.52 -10.27 30.82
CA SER A 86 0.05 -10.26 30.76
C SER A 86 -0.58 -9.26 31.74
N THR A 87 -0.05 -9.12 32.95
CA THR A 87 -0.56 -8.16 33.95
C THR A 87 -0.38 -6.71 33.48
N ILE A 88 0.77 -6.39 32.89
CA ILE A 88 1.03 -5.05 32.34
C ILE A 88 0.15 -4.81 31.12
N GLN A 89 0.03 -5.79 30.22
CA GLN A 89 -0.89 -5.72 29.08
C GLN A 89 -2.32 -5.45 29.52
N SER A 90 -2.84 -6.20 30.51
CA SER A 90 -4.19 -5.98 31.05
C SER A 90 -4.34 -4.58 31.63
N LYS A 91 -3.32 -4.04 32.31
CA LYS A 91 -3.35 -2.67 32.83
C LYS A 91 -3.36 -1.62 31.71
N LEU A 92 -2.56 -1.80 30.67
CA LEU A 92 -2.53 -0.87 29.52
C LEU A 92 -3.86 -0.89 28.76
N ILE A 93 -4.45 -2.08 28.55
CA ILE A 93 -5.81 -2.24 27.99
C ILE A 93 -6.81 -1.50 28.87
N SER A 94 -6.77 -1.67 30.19
CA SER A 94 -7.68 -0.97 31.10
C SER A 94 -7.51 0.55 31.02
N MET A 95 -6.29 1.07 30.90
CA MET A 95 -6.06 2.51 30.73
C MET A 95 -6.68 3.07 29.44
N ILE A 96 -6.68 2.29 28.36
CA ILE A 96 -7.37 2.65 27.12
C ILE A 96 -8.89 2.56 27.34
N ASP A 97 -9.38 1.48 27.95
CA ASP A 97 -10.81 1.24 28.21
C ASP A 97 -11.42 2.22 29.23
N ASP A 98 -10.65 2.71 30.18
CA ASP A 98 -11.08 3.74 31.14
C ASP A 98 -11.00 5.15 30.52
N GLY A 99 -10.32 5.28 29.38
CA GLY A 99 -10.14 6.54 28.65
C GLY A 99 -9.12 7.47 29.30
N GLU A 100 -7.83 7.08 29.31
CA GLU A 100 -6.74 7.89 29.87
C GLU A 100 -6.86 9.37 29.42
N PRO A 101 -7.08 10.30 30.36
CA PRO A 101 -7.42 11.69 30.04
C PRO A 101 -6.24 12.47 29.45
N ASN A 102 -5.00 12.04 29.69
CA ASN A 102 -3.81 12.72 29.18
C ASN A 102 -3.37 12.11 27.85
N LEU A 103 -3.38 12.92 26.79
CA LEU A 103 -3.07 12.47 25.42
C LEU A 103 -1.68 11.83 25.28
N ASN A 104 -0.67 12.38 25.96
CA ASN A 104 0.70 11.82 25.92
C ASN A 104 0.78 10.46 26.60
N CYS A 105 0.12 10.31 27.76
CA CYS A 105 0.03 9.01 28.43
C CYS A 105 -0.75 8.01 27.56
N PHE A 106 -1.88 8.42 26.97
CA PHE A 106 -2.63 7.57 26.05
C PHE A 106 -1.77 7.09 24.88
N ARG A 107 -1.04 8.02 24.23
CA ARG A 107 -0.12 7.70 23.13
C ARG A 107 0.92 6.65 23.55
N LEU A 108 1.60 6.88 24.67
CA LEU A 108 2.63 5.96 25.16
C LEU A 108 2.06 4.62 25.63
N VAL A 109 0.86 4.60 26.23
CA VAL A 109 0.16 3.36 26.60
C VAL A 109 -0.07 2.50 25.37
N VAL A 110 -0.54 3.12 24.28
CA VAL A 110 -0.79 2.43 23.01
C VAL A 110 0.52 1.95 22.36
N GLU A 111 1.54 2.81 22.27
CA GLU A 111 2.86 2.45 21.72
C GLU A 111 3.51 1.30 22.49
N LEU A 112 3.51 1.39 23.81
CA LEU A 112 4.02 0.34 24.68
C LEU A 112 3.25 -0.97 24.48
N LEU A 113 1.92 -0.90 24.35
CA LEU A 113 1.10 -2.07 24.08
C LEU A 113 1.46 -2.74 22.75
N VAL A 114 1.81 -1.98 21.72
CA VAL A 114 2.30 -2.52 20.44
C VAL A 114 3.64 -3.25 20.63
N LEU A 115 4.58 -2.68 21.39
CA LEU A 115 5.90 -3.27 21.63
C LEU A 115 5.82 -4.58 22.42
N ILE A 116 5.01 -4.62 23.49
CA ILE A 116 4.91 -5.79 24.37
C ILE A 116 3.96 -6.87 23.84
N ASN A 117 3.40 -6.70 22.64
CA ASN A 117 2.42 -7.62 22.05
C ASN A 117 2.94 -8.39 20.81
N PRO A 118 4.02 -9.19 20.91
CA PRO A 118 4.51 -9.96 19.78
C PRO A 118 3.70 -11.24 19.49
N LYS A 119 2.82 -11.68 20.40
CA LYS A 119 2.07 -12.97 20.30
C LYS A 119 0.55 -12.87 20.42
N GLY A 120 0.00 -11.68 20.61
CA GLY A 120 -1.43 -11.46 20.80
C GLY A 120 -1.79 -10.99 22.21
N LEU A 121 -2.83 -10.17 22.29
CA LEU A 121 -3.37 -9.62 23.53
C LEU A 121 -4.11 -10.74 24.27
N SER A 122 -3.79 -10.90 25.55
CA SER A 122 -4.51 -11.83 26.42
C SER A 122 -5.80 -11.18 26.91
N PHE A 123 -6.88 -11.29 26.12
CA PHE A 123 -8.21 -10.93 26.59
C PHE A 123 -8.84 -12.10 27.34
N PRO A 124 -9.46 -11.87 28.51
CA PRO A 124 -10.16 -12.94 29.22
C PRO A 124 -11.35 -13.54 28.46
N LEU A 125 -11.89 -12.88 27.42
CA LEU A 125 -13.13 -13.25 26.72
C LEU A 125 -13.17 -12.71 25.27
N ASP A 126 -13.82 -13.43 24.34
CA ASP A 126 -14.01 -13.02 22.94
C ASP A 126 -14.81 -11.71 22.77
N SER A 127 -15.74 -11.43 23.69
CA SER A 127 -16.46 -10.16 23.73
C SER A 127 -15.54 -8.96 23.99
N GLY A 128 -14.39 -9.20 24.63
CA GLY A 128 -13.35 -8.19 24.87
C GLY A 128 -12.72 -7.69 23.58
N LEU A 129 -12.36 -8.58 22.64
CA LEU A 129 -11.74 -8.21 21.37
C LEU A 129 -12.65 -7.30 20.53
N ARG A 130 -13.95 -7.63 20.45
CA ARG A 130 -14.92 -6.84 19.69
C ARG A 130 -15.11 -5.44 20.26
N ASN A 131 -15.26 -5.34 21.59
CA ASN A 131 -15.46 -4.05 22.24
C ASN A 131 -14.20 -3.20 22.15
N PHE A 132 -13.04 -3.81 22.34
CA PHE A 132 -11.75 -3.14 22.23
C PHE A 132 -11.48 -2.64 20.80
N TRP A 133 -11.80 -3.43 19.77
CA TRP A 133 -11.76 -2.99 18.37
C TRP A 133 -12.58 -1.72 18.15
N LYS A 134 -13.86 -1.76 18.55
CA LYS A 134 -14.77 -0.61 18.37
C LYS A 134 -14.21 0.64 19.03
N LYS A 135 -13.71 0.51 20.26
CA LYS A 135 -13.16 1.62 21.02
C LYS A 135 -11.91 2.23 20.37
N LEU A 136 -10.95 1.40 19.96
CA LEU A 136 -9.76 1.88 19.25
C LEU A 136 -10.11 2.51 17.90
N PHE A 137 -11.06 1.91 17.19
CA PHE A 137 -11.50 2.43 15.90
C PHE A 137 -12.23 3.77 16.05
N GLU A 138 -13.04 3.96 17.10
CA GLU A 138 -13.65 5.24 17.47
C GLU A 138 -12.59 6.33 17.71
N HIS A 139 -11.47 6.01 18.37
CA HIS A 139 -10.35 6.96 18.52
C HIS A 139 -9.74 7.35 17.16
N VAL A 140 -9.66 6.45 16.19
CA VAL A 140 -9.16 6.75 14.84
C VAL A 140 -10.18 7.52 13.99
N GLU A 141 -11.46 7.27 14.19
CA GLU A 141 -12.55 7.94 13.47
C GLU A 141 -12.79 9.37 13.99
N GLN A 142 -12.78 9.56 15.30
CA GLN A 142 -13.23 10.80 15.94
C GLN A 142 -12.08 11.73 16.37
N SER A 143 -10.85 11.23 16.47
CA SER A 143 -9.72 12.06 16.88
C SER A 143 -9.36 13.09 15.82
N LYS A 144 -9.30 14.36 16.24
CA LYS A 144 -8.69 15.44 15.46
C LYS A 144 -7.17 15.48 15.59
N ASN A 145 -6.61 14.75 16.56
CA ASN A 145 -5.18 14.72 16.83
C ASN A 145 -4.53 13.56 16.06
N VAL A 146 -3.67 13.90 15.10
CA VAL A 146 -2.98 12.96 14.22
C VAL A 146 -2.07 12.02 15.02
N SER A 147 -1.41 12.50 16.07
CA SER A 147 -0.51 11.68 16.90
C SER A 147 -1.21 10.54 17.63
N ILE A 148 -2.50 10.70 17.95
CA ILE A 148 -3.33 9.60 18.48
C ILE A 148 -3.56 8.55 17.40
N VAL A 149 -3.88 8.99 16.19
CA VAL A 149 -4.11 8.09 15.05
C VAL A 149 -2.82 7.32 14.73
N GLU A 150 -1.68 8.01 14.68
CA GLU A 150 -0.35 7.42 14.44
C GLU A 150 0.00 6.33 15.46
N ALA A 151 -0.31 6.53 16.74
CA ALA A 151 -0.06 5.52 17.77
C ALA A 151 -1.05 4.35 17.72
N VAL A 152 -2.35 4.63 17.55
CA VAL A 152 -3.42 3.60 17.58
C VAL A 152 -3.38 2.69 16.36
N PHE A 153 -2.98 3.21 15.20
CA PHE A 153 -3.12 2.47 13.96
C PHE A 153 -2.26 1.19 13.89
N PRO A 154 -0.98 1.18 14.28
CA PRO A 154 -0.20 -0.05 14.44
C PRO A 154 -0.86 -1.09 15.35
N LEU A 155 -1.48 -0.64 16.45
CA LEU A 155 -2.21 -1.52 17.37
C LEU A 155 -3.44 -2.15 16.70
N LEU A 156 -4.18 -1.38 15.88
CA LEU A 156 -5.30 -1.92 15.10
C LEU A 156 -4.84 -3.03 14.14
N GLY A 157 -3.71 -2.88 13.46
CA GLY A 157 -3.15 -3.95 12.61
C GLY A 157 -2.84 -5.23 13.39
N SER A 158 -2.24 -5.08 14.58
CA SER A 158 -1.97 -6.21 15.48
C SER A 158 -3.26 -6.86 16.00
N LEU A 159 -4.24 -6.06 16.40
CA LEU A 159 -5.54 -6.53 16.87
C LEU A 159 -6.31 -7.25 15.76
N LEU A 160 -6.34 -6.70 14.55
CA LEU A 160 -6.97 -7.35 13.39
C LEU A 160 -6.31 -8.71 13.11
N SER A 161 -4.98 -8.77 13.20
CA SER A 161 -4.25 -10.02 13.00
C SER A 161 -4.66 -11.10 14.01
N GLN A 162 -4.94 -10.72 15.26
CA GLN A 162 -5.43 -11.62 16.31
C GLN A 162 -6.89 -12.01 16.11
N ILE A 163 -7.76 -11.05 15.78
CA ILE A 163 -9.17 -11.30 15.43
C ILE A 163 -9.23 -12.32 14.27
N TRP A 164 -8.32 -12.21 13.30
CA TRP A 164 -8.25 -13.13 12.18
C TRP A 164 -7.85 -14.55 12.60
N ASP A 165 -6.86 -14.69 13.49
CA ASP A 165 -6.41 -15.96 14.06
C ASP A 165 -7.42 -16.61 15.01
N ALA A 166 -8.25 -15.80 15.68
CA ALA A 166 -9.21 -16.28 16.66
C ALA A 166 -10.27 -17.16 15.99
N LYS A 167 -10.31 -18.45 16.36
CA LYS A 167 -11.30 -19.41 15.85
C LYS A 167 -12.73 -19.11 16.29
N SER A 168 -12.86 -18.45 17.44
CA SER A 168 -14.12 -18.09 18.10
C SER A 168 -14.80 -16.85 17.49
N SER A 169 -14.07 -16.00 16.77
CA SER A 169 -14.62 -14.80 16.16
C SER A 169 -15.47 -15.15 14.93
N ASP A 170 -16.68 -14.60 14.86
CA ASP A 170 -17.55 -14.78 13.69
C ASP A 170 -16.96 -14.13 12.43
N GLN A 171 -17.27 -14.71 11.27
CA GLN A 171 -16.70 -14.27 9.99
C GLN A 171 -17.18 -12.86 9.60
N GLU A 172 -18.42 -12.50 9.94
CA GLU A 172 -18.99 -11.19 9.64
C GLU A 172 -18.20 -10.06 10.32
N PHE A 173 -17.84 -10.25 11.59
CA PHE A 173 -17.01 -9.30 12.31
C PHE A 173 -15.59 -9.22 11.78
N LYS A 174 -14.98 -10.36 11.43
CA LYS A 174 -13.67 -10.37 10.78
C LYS A 174 -13.69 -9.54 9.49
N SER A 175 -14.66 -9.79 8.62
CA SER A 175 -14.85 -9.06 7.36
C SER A 175 -15.11 -7.56 7.59
N LEU A 176 -15.93 -7.20 8.58
CA LEU A 176 -16.17 -5.80 8.96
C LEU A 176 -14.88 -5.10 9.39
N CYS A 177 -14.10 -5.72 10.27
CA CYS A 177 -12.85 -5.14 10.76
C CYS A 177 -11.84 -4.96 9.63
N LEU A 178 -11.70 -5.97 8.77
CA LEU A 178 -10.80 -5.91 7.61
C LEU A 178 -11.22 -4.80 6.65
N LYS A 179 -12.50 -4.66 6.34
CA LYS A 179 -13.00 -3.57 5.49
C LYS A 179 -12.70 -2.19 6.08
N GLN A 180 -13.09 -1.96 7.34
CA GLN A 180 -12.86 -0.70 8.04
C GLN A 180 -11.38 -0.33 8.08
N TRP A 181 -10.52 -1.30 8.36
CA TRP A 181 -9.09 -1.11 8.42
C TRP A 181 -8.49 -0.82 7.04
N THR A 182 -8.80 -1.62 6.02
CA THR A 182 -8.28 -1.43 4.66
C THR A 182 -8.67 -0.07 4.08
N GLU A 183 -9.87 0.43 4.33
CA GLU A 183 -10.28 1.79 3.93
C GLU A 183 -9.39 2.87 4.56
N ARG A 184 -8.99 2.69 5.82
CA ARG A 184 -8.06 3.60 6.51
C ARG A 184 -6.63 3.44 6.02
N VAL A 185 -6.17 2.21 5.75
CA VAL A 185 -4.85 1.96 5.15
C VAL A 185 -4.76 2.66 3.79
N GLU A 186 -5.73 2.48 2.90
CA GLU A 186 -5.74 3.09 1.58
C GLU A 186 -5.69 4.62 1.68
N ARG A 187 -6.46 5.21 2.60
CA ARG A 187 -6.44 6.66 2.82
C ARG A 187 -5.09 7.15 3.32
N ASN A 188 -4.50 6.47 4.30
CA ASN A 188 -3.31 6.94 5.01
C ASN A 188 -1.99 6.66 4.29
N THR A 189 -2.00 5.88 3.20
CA THR A 189 -0.82 5.54 2.38
C THR A 189 -0.77 6.31 1.07
N LYS A 190 -1.64 7.31 0.89
CA LYS A 190 -1.59 8.18 -0.28
C LYS A 190 -0.36 9.11 -0.19
N PRO A 191 0.25 9.48 -1.33
CA PRO A 191 1.45 10.33 -1.35
C PRO A 191 1.26 11.70 -0.68
N GLU A 192 0.04 12.24 -0.66
CA GLU A 192 -0.25 13.56 -0.09
C GLU A 192 -0.37 13.54 1.45
N ILE A 193 -0.31 12.37 2.07
CA ILE A 193 -0.44 12.20 3.52
C ILE A 193 0.93 12.30 4.20
N ALA A 194 0.94 12.88 5.40
CA ALA A 194 2.14 13.05 6.21
C ALA A 194 2.92 11.74 6.39
N LEU A 195 4.26 11.84 6.30
CA LEU A 195 5.19 10.72 6.42
C LEU A 195 4.93 9.87 7.68
N THR A 196 4.79 10.51 8.83
CA THR A 196 4.56 9.84 10.12
C THR A 196 3.31 8.95 10.13
N LEU A 197 2.24 9.36 9.45
CA LEU A 197 1.03 8.57 9.32
C LEU A 197 1.18 7.43 8.29
N ARG A 198 1.93 7.65 7.22
CA ARG A 198 2.33 6.59 6.27
C ARG A 198 3.19 5.52 6.96
N GLU A 199 4.12 5.91 7.82
CA GLU A 199 4.95 5.01 8.64
C GLU A 199 4.13 4.19 9.62
N ALA A 200 3.26 4.85 10.40
CA ALA A 200 2.34 4.18 11.31
C ALA A 200 1.46 3.16 10.58
N THR A 201 0.98 3.52 9.38
CA THR A 201 0.18 2.64 8.52
C THR A 201 0.98 1.46 8.00
N THR A 202 2.24 1.67 7.61
CA THR A 202 3.13 0.60 7.16
C THR A 202 3.48 -0.37 8.30
N LYS A 203 3.70 0.14 9.52
CA LYS A 203 3.85 -0.70 10.73
C LYS A 203 2.59 -1.52 11.00
N SER A 204 1.40 -0.92 10.85
CA SER A 204 0.13 -1.65 10.96
C SER A 204 0.01 -2.76 9.91
N LEU A 205 0.38 -2.49 8.66
CA LEU A 205 0.38 -3.48 7.58
C LEU A 205 1.32 -4.63 7.90
N GLN A 206 2.50 -4.35 8.43
CA GLN A 206 3.47 -5.37 8.84
C GLN A 206 2.91 -6.35 9.87
N MET A 207 2.03 -5.90 10.76
CA MET A 207 1.40 -6.77 11.76
C MET A 207 0.37 -7.73 11.14
N PHE A 208 -0.33 -7.31 10.09
CA PHE A 208 -1.35 -8.11 9.42
C PHE A 208 -0.81 -8.96 8.25
N SER A 209 0.30 -8.55 7.63
CA SER A 209 0.79 -9.07 6.35
C SER A 209 1.05 -10.58 6.30
N ARG A 210 1.32 -11.21 7.44
CA ARG A 210 1.48 -12.67 7.54
C ARG A 210 0.28 -13.46 7.00
N HIS A 211 -0.89 -12.84 6.90
CA HIS A 211 -2.11 -13.42 6.35
C HIS A 211 -2.21 -13.33 4.82
N LEU A 212 -1.56 -12.35 4.19
CA LEU A 212 -1.71 -12.08 2.75
C LEU A 212 -1.02 -13.13 1.88
N PHE A 213 0.23 -13.48 2.19
CA PHE A 213 1.10 -14.29 1.32
C PHE A 213 1.04 -15.81 1.57
N ARG A 214 0.37 -16.27 2.62
CA ARG A 214 0.54 -17.65 3.11
C ARG A 214 -0.58 -18.60 2.73
N GLU A 215 -1.78 -18.11 2.44
CA GLU A 215 -2.95 -18.99 2.51
C GLU A 215 -4.05 -18.61 1.51
N ASP A 216 -4.62 -19.63 0.86
CA ASP A 216 -5.77 -19.51 -0.07
C ASP A 216 -7.09 -19.16 0.65
N ARG A 217 -7.05 -18.81 1.94
CA ARG A 217 -8.25 -18.49 2.76
C ARG A 217 -9.13 -17.43 2.15
N PHE A 218 -8.52 -16.48 1.47
CA PHE A 218 -9.22 -15.33 0.92
C PHE A 218 -9.80 -15.62 -0.47
N VAL A 219 -9.32 -16.64 -1.19
CA VAL A 219 -9.66 -16.85 -2.61
C VAL A 219 -11.17 -17.00 -2.83
N ASN A 220 -11.87 -17.59 -1.87
CA ASN A 220 -13.32 -17.81 -1.91
C ASN A 220 -14.09 -16.99 -0.86
N SER A 221 -13.47 -15.97 -0.26
CA SER A 221 -14.14 -15.15 0.76
C SER A 221 -14.77 -13.89 0.15
N ASN A 222 -15.68 -13.26 0.88
CA ASN A 222 -16.23 -11.95 0.51
C ASN A 222 -15.20 -10.81 0.68
N ASP A 223 -14.00 -11.12 1.19
CA ASP A 223 -12.96 -10.16 1.52
C ASP A 223 -11.88 -10.02 0.43
N VAL A 224 -12.06 -10.70 -0.71
CA VAL A 224 -11.10 -10.72 -1.83
C VAL A 224 -10.75 -9.29 -2.27
N GLN A 225 -11.73 -8.40 -2.35
CA GLN A 225 -11.50 -7.01 -2.76
C GLN A 225 -10.53 -6.29 -1.81
N GLN A 226 -10.72 -6.46 -0.50
CA GLN A 226 -9.88 -5.83 0.52
C GLN A 226 -8.46 -6.38 0.45
N VAL A 227 -8.31 -7.69 0.26
CA VAL A 227 -6.99 -8.32 0.16
C VAL A 227 -6.23 -7.88 -1.08
N ILE A 228 -6.89 -7.83 -2.24
CA ILE A 228 -6.31 -7.31 -3.48
C ILE A 228 -5.85 -5.86 -3.29
N ALA A 229 -6.68 -5.02 -2.65
CA ALA A 229 -6.31 -3.64 -2.36
C ALA A 229 -5.04 -3.56 -1.48
N LEU A 230 -4.90 -4.42 -0.47
CA LEU A 230 -3.71 -4.46 0.39
C LEU A 230 -2.44 -4.84 -0.39
N TYR A 231 -2.52 -5.77 -1.35
CA TYR A 231 -1.39 -6.07 -2.23
C TYR A 231 -0.98 -4.85 -3.07
N MET A 232 -1.95 -4.14 -3.65
CA MET A 232 -1.68 -2.93 -4.44
C MET A 232 -1.10 -1.80 -3.58
N ILE A 233 -1.56 -1.67 -2.34
CA ILE A 233 -1.02 -0.70 -1.38
C ILE A 233 0.44 -1.01 -1.04
N ILE A 234 0.78 -2.28 -0.78
CA ILE A 234 2.15 -2.67 -0.47
C ILE A 234 3.07 -2.38 -1.67
N ALA A 235 2.62 -2.69 -2.90
CA ALA A 235 3.36 -2.34 -4.11
C ALA A 235 3.57 -0.82 -4.25
N ARG A 236 2.54 -0.01 -3.99
CA ARG A 236 2.66 1.46 -3.99
C ARG A 236 3.66 1.98 -2.94
N LEU A 237 3.63 1.44 -1.72
CA LEU A 237 4.57 1.82 -0.65
C LEU A 237 6.02 1.42 -0.95
N ALA A 238 6.25 0.40 -1.77
CA ALA A 238 7.59 0.05 -2.22
C ALA A 238 8.18 1.05 -3.24
N GLN A 239 7.38 2.00 -3.73
CA GLN A 239 7.82 3.14 -4.55
C GLN A 239 7.73 4.49 -3.81
N ASP A 240 7.54 4.45 -2.50
CA ASP A 240 7.40 5.67 -1.70
C ASP A 240 8.63 6.59 -1.86
N ASP A 241 8.45 7.91 -1.74
CA ASP A 241 9.56 8.84 -1.85
C ASP A 241 10.55 8.67 -0.71
N ASP A 242 10.05 8.28 0.46
CA ASP A 242 10.85 7.98 1.63
C ASP A 242 11.52 6.59 1.53
N VAL A 243 12.83 6.56 1.79
CA VAL A 243 13.65 5.35 1.67
C VAL A 243 13.30 4.33 2.75
N ASP A 244 12.94 4.78 3.95
CA ASP A 244 12.64 3.90 5.07
C ASP A 244 11.27 3.24 4.91
N LEU A 245 10.29 3.96 4.36
CA LEU A 245 9.01 3.39 3.94
C LEU A 245 9.16 2.32 2.86
N ARG A 246 9.98 2.57 1.82
CA ARG A 246 10.25 1.56 0.77
C ARG A 246 10.86 0.30 1.33
N LYS A 247 11.87 0.44 2.20
CA LYS A 247 12.51 -0.70 2.88
C LYS A 247 11.53 -1.43 3.79
N ALA A 248 10.66 -0.70 4.50
CA ALA A 248 9.65 -1.30 5.36
C ALA A 248 8.63 -2.11 4.54
N ALA A 249 8.13 -1.59 3.41
CA ALA A 249 7.25 -2.33 2.50
C ALA A 249 7.92 -3.59 1.94
N SER A 250 9.20 -3.51 1.58
CA SER A 250 9.98 -4.66 1.13
C SER A 250 10.12 -5.72 2.23
N LEU A 251 10.37 -5.29 3.47
CA LEU A 251 10.43 -6.17 4.63
C LEU A 251 9.09 -6.84 4.92
N VAL A 252 7.97 -6.14 4.69
CA VAL A 252 6.62 -6.70 4.78
C VAL A 252 6.47 -7.89 3.82
N VAL A 253 6.83 -7.71 2.55
CA VAL A 253 6.80 -8.77 1.53
C VAL A 253 7.74 -9.91 1.91
N ALA A 254 9.00 -9.61 2.26
CA ALA A 254 10.01 -10.58 2.65
C ALA A 254 9.54 -11.49 3.80
N LYS A 255 9.03 -10.90 4.88
CA LYS A 255 8.56 -11.62 6.08
C LYS A 255 7.27 -12.41 5.82
N ALA A 256 6.32 -11.81 5.10
CA ALA A 256 5.05 -12.45 4.82
C ALA A 256 5.22 -13.67 3.90
N GLY A 257 5.99 -13.50 2.81
CA GLY A 257 6.36 -14.56 1.87
C GLY A 257 7.41 -15.56 2.38
N ARG A 258 8.00 -15.32 3.55
CA ARG A 258 9.07 -16.16 4.15
C ARG A 258 10.29 -16.32 3.23
N PHE A 259 10.64 -15.28 2.49
CA PHE A 259 11.83 -15.28 1.66
C PHE A 259 13.07 -15.35 2.57
N LYS A 260 14.03 -16.21 2.21
CA LYS A 260 15.27 -16.40 2.97
C LYS A 260 16.25 -15.25 2.80
N PHE A 261 16.10 -14.49 1.73
CA PHE A 261 16.98 -13.39 1.37
C PHE A 261 16.23 -12.06 1.50
N PRO A 262 16.94 -10.95 1.74
CA PRO A 262 16.37 -9.62 1.61
C PRO A 262 15.74 -9.46 0.23
N VAL A 263 14.55 -8.87 0.19
CA VAL A 263 13.86 -8.51 -1.04
C VAL A 263 14.05 -7.02 -1.23
N ASP A 264 14.54 -6.60 -2.39
CA ASP A 264 14.63 -5.19 -2.73
C ASP A 264 13.22 -4.60 -3.02
N PRO A 265 13.04 -3.27 -2.97
CA PRO A 265 11.73 -2.67 -3.19
C PRO A 265 11.11 -2.96 -4.55
N ASP A 266 11.90 -3.04 -5.62
CA ASP A 266 11.38 -3.26 -6.96
C ASP A 266 10.89 -4.70 -7.14
N ARG A 267 11.67 -5.68 -6.67
CA ARG A 267 11.26 -7.08 -6.62
C ARG A 267 10.08 -7.28 -5.67
N ALA A 268 9.99 -6.54 -4.57
CA ALA A 268 8.84 -6.59 -3.67
C ALA A 268 7.54 -6.19 -4.40
N ARG A 269 7.60 -5.18 -5.27
CA ARG A 269 6.46 -4.76 -6.12
C ARG A 269 6.07 -5.89 -7.06
N GLU A 270 7.03 -6.42 -7.82
CA GLU A 270 6.78 -7.53 -8.75
C GLU A 270 6.13 -8.73 -8.05
N LEU A 271 6.64 -9.13 -6.90
CA LEU A 271 6.10 -10.22 -6.10
C LEU A 271 4.65 -9.96 -5.65
N CYS A 272 4.28 -8.72 -5.33
CA CYS A 272 2.88 -8.38 -5.04
C CYS A 272 1.96 -8.61 -6.25
N TYR A 273 2.38 -8.21 -7.45
CA TYR A 273 1.62 -8.45 -8.68
C TYR A 273 1.56 -9.93 -9.05
N GLU A 274 2.68 -10.65 -8.98
CA GLU A 274 2.76 -12.09 -9.24
C GLU A 274 1.82 -12.85 -8.28
N GLN A 275 1.89 -12.54 -6.98
CA GLN A 275 1.11 -13.24 -5.96
C GLN A 275 -0.38 -12.97 -6.11
N VAL A 276 -0.79 -11.71 -6.31
CA VAL A 276 -2.21 -11.37 -6.44
C VAL A 276 -2.81 -11.96 -7.73
N SER A 277 -2.05 -11.97 -8.83
CA SER A 277 -2.49 -12.56 -10.10
C SER A 277 -2.60 -14.08 -10.02
N ASN A 278 -1.68 -14.74 -9.32
CA ASN A 278 -1.72 -16.19 -9.16
C ASN A 278 -2.83 -16.65 -8.21
N GLN A 279 -3.04 -15.94 -7.08
CA GLN A 279 -4.04 -16.32 -6.09
C GLN A 279 -5.47 -15.94 -6.50
N PHE A 280 -5.67 -14.78 -7.12
CA PHE A 280 -6.99 -14.20 -7.38
C PHE A 280 -7.34 -14.14 -8.87
N SER A 281 -6.75 -15.03 -9.68
CA SER A 281 -6.90 -15.05 -11.15
C SER A 281 -8.36 -15.06 -11.63
N LYS A 282 -9.25 -15.66 -10.83
CA LYS A 282 -10.69 -15.80 -11.13
C LYS A 282 -11.56 -14.66 -10.60
N SER A 283 -11.00 -13.74 -9.81
CA SER A 283 -11.74 -12.67 -9.18
C SER A 283 -11.92 -11.47 -10.09
N LEU A 284 -13.14 -11.04 -10.35
CA LEU A 284 -13.42 -9.80 -11.09
C LEU A 284 -12.85 -8.55 -10.40
N HIS A 285 -12.66 -8.58 -9.07
CA HIS A 285 -12.02 -7.48 -8.33
C HIS A 285 -10.55 -7.30 -8.71
N LEU A 286 -9.84 -8.38 -9.08
CA LEU A 286 -8.46 -8.29 -9.57
C LEU A 286 -8.42 -7.52 -10.88
N TYR A 287 -9.27 -7.91 -11.84
CA TYR A 287 -9.34 -7.24 -13.13
C TYR A 287 -9.69 -5.77 -12.96
N ALA A 288 -10.67 -5.43 -12.12
CA ALA A 288 -11.04 -4.05 -11.84
C ALA A 288 -9.87 -3.25 -11.26
N ALA A 289 -9.14 -3.80 -10.28
CA ALA A 289 -7.99 -3.13 -9.66
C ALA A 289 -6.86 -2.89 -10.67
N LEU A 290 -6.47 -3.90 -11.46
CA LEU A 290 -5.41 -3.76 -12.45
C LEU A 290 -5.82 -2.83 -13.60
N LEU A 291 -7.08 -2.86 -14.05
CA LEU A 291 -7.61 -1.95 -15.06
C LEU A 291 -7.67 -0.50 -14.58
N GLN A 292 -7.90 -0.27 -13.28
CA GLN A 292 -7.82 1.07 -12.70
C GLN A 292 -6.39 1.64 -12.79
N ILE A 293 -5.36 0.80 -12.60
CA ILE A 293 -3.96 1.19 -12.77
C ILE A 293 -3.66 1.55 -14.23
N LEU A 294 -4.16 0.75 -15.18
CA LEU A 294 -3.98 1.01 -16.61
C LEU A 294 -4.74 2.25 -17.10
N SER A 295 -5.96 2.45 -16.63
CA SER A 295 -6.79 3.60 -17.02
C SER A 295 -6.24 4.92 -16.47
N GLY A 296 -5.61 4.87 -15.29
CA GLY A 296 -5.17 6.06 -14.57
C GLY A 296 -6.34 6.96 -14.13
N ASN A 297 -5.99 8.11 -13.55
CA ASN A 297 -6.98 9.08 -13.06
C ASN A 297 -7.13 10.31 -13.98
N GLU A 298 -6.25 10.47 -14.95
CA GLU A 298 -6.18 11.67 -15.80
C GLU A 298 -6.75 11.37 -17.19
N LYS A 299 -7.56 12.28 -17.73
CA LYS A 299 -8.06 12.13 -19.10
C LYS A 299 -7.00 12.59 -20.11
N PRO A 300 -6.81 11.87 -21.23
CA PRO A 300 -5.81 12.24 -22.22
C PRO A 300 -5.93 13.69 -22.70
N GLU A 301 -7.15 14.16 -22.99
CA GLU A 301 -7.37 15.51 -23.52
C GLU A 301 -6.99 16.60 -22.50
N GLU A 302 -7.22 16.34 -21.21
CA GLU A 302 -6.88 17.27 -20.12
C GLU A 302 -5.35 17.36 -19.95
N VAL A 303 -4.64 16.22 -20.03
CA VAL A 303 -3.17 16.18 -19.96
C VAL A 303 -2.54 16.90 -21.16
N PHE A 304 -3.01 16.62 -22.37
CA PHE A 304 -2.52 17.29 -23.58
C PHE A 304 -2.71 18.80 -23.49
N ARG A 305 -3.90 19.28 -23.12
CA ARG A 305 -4.18 20.71 -22.96
C ARG A 305 -3.27 21.36 -21.92
N ALA A 306 -3.06 20.68 -20.78
CA ALA A 306 -2.25 21.21 -19.71
C ALA A 306 -0.76 21.28 -20.07
N GLU A 307 -0.28 20.37 -20.92
CA GLU A 307 1.09 20.37 -21.44
C GLU A 307 1.28 21.38 -22.58
N MET A 308 0.30 21.57 -23.45
CA MET A 308 0.35 22.62 -24.48
C MET A 308 0.38 24.03 -23.88
N ASN A 309 -0.16 24.23 -22.68
CA ASN A 309 -0.22 25.54 -22.05
C ASN A 309 1.15 26.00 -21.50
N ARG A 310 1.79 26.93 -22.21
CA ARG A 310 3.11 27.50 -21.88
C ARG A 310 3.16 28.27 -20.55
N SER A 311 2.01 28.67 -19.98
CA SER A 311 1.98 29.43 -18.72
C SER A 311 2.21 28.59 -17.46
N ARG A 312 2.29 27.25 -17.58
CA ARG A 312 2.35 26.33 -16.43
C ARG A 312 3.74 26.25 -15.76
N VAL A 313 4.77 26.83 -16.38
CA VAL A 313 6.18 26.71 -15.93
C VAL A 313 6.44 27.36 -14.57
N LEU A 314 5.61 28.31 -14.12
CA LEU A 314 5.87 29.07 -12.88
C LEU A 314 5.33 28.43 -11.59
N PHE A 315 4.44 27.43 -11.68
CA PHE A 315 3.85 26.75 -10.51
C PHE A 315 3.69 25.25 -10.77
N ALA A 316 4.73 24.60 -11.29
CA ALA A 316 4.74 23.15 -11.34
C ALA A 316 4.50 22.63 -9.91
N ILE A 317 3.34 22.01 -9.69
CA ILE A 317 3.01 21.34 -8.44
C ILE A 317 4.11 20.29 -8.25
N GLU A 318 4.94 20.46 -7.21
CA GLU A 318 5.92 19.45 -6.84
C GLU A 318 5.18 18.13 -6.68
N ASN A 319 5.56 17.13 -7.46
CA ASN A 319 4.98 15.81 -7.34
C ASN A 319 5.38 15.27 -5.95
N PRO A 320 4.41 15.00 -5.05
CA PRO A 320 4.74 14.60 -3.68
C PRO A 320 5.54 13.30 -3.62
N ASN A 321 5.55 12.50 -4.69
CA ASN A 321 6.44 11.36 -4.81
C ASN A 321 7.30 11.41 -6.09
N ILE A 322 8.55 11.86 -5.93
CA ILE A 322 9.54 11.96 -7.01
C ILE A 322 10.02 10.57 -7.49
N PHE A 323 9.85 9.52 -6.68
CA PHE A 323 10.29 8.15 -6.97
C PHE A 323 9.21 7.24 -7.54
N LYS A 324 8.02 7.76 -7.83
CA LYS A 324 6.95 6.95 -8.42
C LYS A 324 7.26 6.58 -9.88
N GLU A 325 7.38 5.29 -10.14
CA GLU A 325 7.67 4.74 -11.46
C GLU A 325 6.38 4.28 -12.17
N ASP A 326 5.58 5.26 -12.61
CA ASP A 326 4.27 5.00 -13.25
C ASP A 326 4.36 4.03 -14.45
N LEU A 327 5.46 4.05 -15.21
CA LEU A 327 5.64 3.17 -16.36
C LEU A 327 5.72 1.69 -15.94
N VAL A 328 6.46 1.39 -14.88
CA VAL A 328 6.67 0.03 -14.39
C VAL A 328 5.35 -0.53 -13.84
N ASP A 329 4.56 0.26 -13.11
CA ASP A 329 3.26 -0.20 -12.60
C ASP A 329 2.28 -0.53 -13.74
N VAL A 330 2.31 0.25 -14.82
CA VAL A 330 1.50 0.01 -16.02
C VAL A 330 1.96 -1.27 -16.72
N GLN A 331 3.26 -1.50 -16.81
CA GLN A 331 3.82 -2.73 -17.39
C GLN A 331 3.45 -3.95 -16.56
N LEU A 332 3.64 -3.91 -15.24
CA LEU A 332 3.29 -5.00 -14.33
C LEU A 332 1.79 -5.28 -14.36
N ALA A 333 0.94 -4.25 -14.27
CA ALA A 333 -0.51 -4.43 -14.36
C ALA A 333 -0.95 -5.02 -15.70
N SER A 334 -0.40 -4.54 -16.82
CA SER A 334 -0.70 -5.05 -18.17
C SER A 334 -0.28 -6.51 -18.30
N ARG A 335 0.94 -6.85 -17.87
CA ARG A 335 1.47 -8.22 -17.91
C ARG A 335 0.61 -9.15 -17.06
N SER A 336 0.35 -8.78 -15.81
CA SER A 336 -0.52 -9.50 -14.89
C SER A 336 -1.90 -9.76 -15.50
N LEU A 337 -2.52 -8.74 -16.11
CA LEU A 337 -3.82 -8.89 -16.77
C LEU A 337 -3.76 -9.87 -17.95
N ILE A 338 -2.81 -9.71 -18.87
CA ILE A 338 -2.68 -10.57 -20.05
C ILE A 338 -2.43 -12.02 -19.63
N GLU A 339 -1.53 -12.26 -18.69
CA GLU A 339 -1.23 -13.61 -18.20
C GLU A 339 -2.45 -14.24 -17.51
N THR A 340 -3.18 -13.47 -16.71
CA THR A 340 -4.38 -13.94 -16.02
C THR A 340 -5.51 -14.24 -17.01
N LEU A 341 -5.75 -13.36 -17.99
CA LEU A 341 -6.72 -13.58 -19.07
C LEU A 341 -6.38 -14.83 -19.87
N LYS A 342 -5.12 -15.02 -20.29
CA LYS A 342 -4.70 -16.22 -21.02
C LYS A 342 -4.99 -17.52 -20.26
N LYS A 343 -4.86 -17.50 -18.93
CA LYS A 343 -5.16 -18.64 -18.06
C LYS A 343 -6.66 -18.87 -17.88
N GLU A 344 -7.45 -17.82 -17.67
CA GLU A 344 -8.80 -17.93 -17.09
C GLU A 344 -9.94 -17.37 -17.97
N VAL A 345 -9.67 -16.81 -19.16
CA VAL A 345 -10.71 -16.12 -19.97
C VAL A 345 -11.89 -17.01 -20.35
N LYS A 346 -11.67 -18.33 -20.46
CA LYS A 346 -12.70 -19.33 -20.75
C LYS A 346 -13.51 -19.76 -19.53
N ILE A 347 -12.97 -19.52 -18.33
CA ILE A 347 -13.52 -19.99 -17.05
C ILE A 347 -14.32 -18.87 -16.38
N VAL A 348 -13.81 -17.63 -16.44
CA VAL A 348 -14.44 -16.47 -15.82
C VAL A 348 -15.53 -15.90 -16.71
N GLN A 349 -16.73 -15.74 -16.16
CA GLN A 349 -17.82 -15.02 -16.82
C GLN A 349 -17.64 -13.53 -16.59
N PHE A 350 -17.13 -12.82 -17.61
CA PHE A 350 -16.99 -11.38 -17.54
C PHE A 350 -18.32 -10.69 -17.90
N PRO A 351 -18.69 -9.64 -17.15
CA PRO A 351 -19.81 -8.75 -17.47
C PRO A 351 -19.71 -8.15 -18.89
N ASP A 352 -20.85 -7.89 -19.52
CA ASP A 352 -20.92 -7.29 -20.86
C ASP A 352 -20.16 -5.95 -20.97
N PRO A 353 -20.20 -5.03 -19.98
CA PRO A 353 -19.41 -3.79 -20.05
C PRO A 353 -17.91 -4.03 -20.20
N LEU A 354 -17.38 -5.09 -19.60
CA LEU A 354 -15.97 -5.47 -19.70
C LEU A 354 -15.62 -6.07 -21.07
N ARG A 355 -16.57 -6.73 -21.73
CA ARG A 355 -16.37 -7.37 -23.05
C ARG A 355 -16.69 -6.47 -24.24
N ASN A 356 -17.51 -5.43 -24.05
CA ASN A 356 -18.01 -4.59 -25.13
C ASN A 356 -17.70 -3.10 -24.92
N ASP A 357 -18.12 -2.52 -23.79
CA ASP A 357 -18.07 -1.07 -23.61
C ASP A 357 -16.66 -0.56 -23.33
N ILE A 358 -15.91 -1.22 -22.45
CA ILE A 358 -14.54 -0.84 -22.09
C ILE A 358 -13.59 -0.99 -23.29
N PRO A 359 -13.59 -2.10 -24.06
CA PRO A 359 -12.82 -2.20 -25.30
C PRO A 359 -13.13 -1.09 -26.30
N ARG A 360 -14.42 -0.81 -26.56
CA ARG A 360 -14.84 0.27 -27.48
C ARG A 360 -14.38 1.64 -26.99
N PHE A 361 -14.52 1.90 -25.70
CA PHE A 361 -14.06 3.15 -25.10
C PHE A 361 -12.54 3.31 -25.24
N ALA A 362 -11.75 2.26 -24.99
CA ALA A 362 -10.30 2.30 -25.15
C ALA A 362 -9.87 2.59 -26.60
N VAL A 363 -10.52 1.97 -27.59
CA VAL A 363 -10.28 2.23 -29.02
C VAL A 363 -10.65 3.67 -29.39
N GLU A 364 -11.78 4.17 -28.90
CA GLU A 364 -12.23 5.55 -29.13
C GLU A 364 -11.27 6.57 -28.50
N GLN A 365 -10.78 6.31 -27.29
CA GLN A 365 -9.75 7.14 -26.67
C GLN A 365 -8.45 7.13 -27.48
N LEU A 366 -8.03 5.96 -28.00
CA LEU A 366 -6.85 5.87 -28.87
C LEU A 366 -7.04 6.71 -30.14
N ARG A 367 -8.21 6.62 -30.78
CA ARG A 367 -8.58 7.43 -31.95
C ARG A 367 -8.47 8.92 -31.66
N ARG A 368 -9.02 9.39 -30.53
CA ARG A 368 -8.95 10.80 -30.11
C ARG A 368 -7.53 11.27 -29.86
N VAL A 369 -6.71 10.46 -29.19
CA VAL A 369 -5.29 10.76 -28.99
C VAL A 369 -4.57 10.85 -30.33
N CYS A 370 -4.87 9.96 -31.28
CA CYS A 370 -4.34 10.04 -32.63
C CYS A 370 -4.76 11.32 -33.35
N GLU A 371 -5.99 11.80 -33.19
CA GLU A 371 -6.46 13.08 -33.74
C GLU A 371 -5.75 14.27 -33.09
N LEU A 372 -5.61 14.26 -31.77
CA LEU A 372 -4.87 15.29 -31.04
C LEU A 372 -3.44 15.41 -31.55
N LEU A 373 -2.72 14.29 -31.67
CA LEU A 373 -1.34 14.26 -32.16
C LEU A 373 -1.17 14.76 -33.61
N LYS A 374 -2.25 14.81 -34.40
CA LYS A 374 -2.24 15.35 -35.76
C LYS A 374 -2.47 16.86 -35.81
N SER A 375 -2.91 17.48 -34.71
CA SER A 375 -3.24 18.90 -34.68
C SER A 375 -2.02 19.75 -35.03
N ASP A 376 -2.24 20.82 -35.79
CA ASP A 376 -1.16 21.70 -36.21
C ASP A 376 -0.56 22.45 -35.01
N GLU A 377 -1.35 22.71 -33.97
CA GLU A 377 -0.91 23.29 -32.69
C GLU A 377 0.23 22.49 -32.03
N LEU A 378 0.24 21.14 -32.16
CA LEU A 378 1.30 20.28 -31.62
C LEU A 378 2.50 20.13 -32.55
N LYS A 379 2.34 20.36 -33.84
CA LYS A 379 3.46 20.36 -34.79
C LYS A 379 4.31 21.62 -34.67
N GLU A 380 3.70 22.71 -34.21
CA GLU A 380 4.35 24.00 -33.99
C GLU A 380 5.06 24.11 -32.62
N THR A 381 4.83 23.19 -31.69
CA THR A 381 5.58 23.15 -30.43
C THR A 381 6.97 22.52 -30.65
N ASN A 382 8.00 23.34 -30.40
CA ASN A 382 9.40 22.96 -30.61
C ASN A 382 9.89 22.05 -29.46
N ASP A 383 9.47 20.78 -29.46
CA ASP A 383 9.66 19.82 -28.36
C ASP A 383 10.89 18.89 -28.53
N GLY A 384 11.90 19.31 -29.29
CA GLY A 384 13.13 18.54 -29.49
C GLY A 384 12.97 17.31 -30.40
N PRO A 385 13.97 16.41 -30.45
CA PRO A 385 14.10 15.38 -31.49
C PRO A 385 13.07 14.24 -31.39
N LEU A 386 12.45 14.06 -30.21
CA LEU A 386 11.43 13.04 -29.98
C LEU A 386 10.00 13.62 -29.93
N GLY A 387 9.85 14.92 -30.20
CA GLY A 387 8.58 15.63 -30.29
C GLY A 387 7.80 15.70 -28.96
N PHE A 388 6.56 16.20 -29.05
CA PHE A 388 5.67 16.41 -27.89
C PHE A 388 5.41 15.16 -27.05
N ILE A 389 5.47 13.97 -27.66
CA ILE A 389 5.28 12.67 -27.01
C ILE A 389 6.40 12.34 -26.02
N SER A 390 7.57 12.99 -26.13
CA SER A 390 8.67 12.80 -25.18
C SER A 390 8.41 13.39 -23.79
N ARG A 391 7.37 14.23 -23.64
CA ARG A 391 6.99 14.80 -22.35
C ARG A 391 6.47 13.67 -21.43
N PRO A 392 7.00 13.51 -20.20
CA PRO A 392 6.71 12.34 -19.37
C PRO A 392 5.22 12.06 -19.15
N ARG A 393 4.41 13.10 -18.90
CA ARG A 393 2.96 12.94 -18.67
C ARG A 393 2.22 12.49 -19.93
N VAL A 394 2.57 13.06 -21.08
CA VAL A 394 2.01 12.70 -22.39
C VAL A 394 2.40 11.26 -22.73
N PHE A 395 3.69 10.93 -22.58
CA PHE A 395 4.21 9.59 -22.79
C PHE A 395 3.44 8.54 -21.97
N ILE A 396 3.32 8.72 -20.65
CA ILE A 396 2.66 7.77 -19.75
C ILE A 396 1.19 7.57 -20.12
N VAL A 397 0.47 8.65 -20.46
CA VAL A 397 -0.95 8.56 -20.88
C VAL A 397 -1.10 7.74 -22.16
N ILE A 398 -0.29 8.04 -23.18
CA ILE A 398 -0.34 7.30 -24.45
C ILE A 398 0.03 5.84 -24.23
N TYR A 399 1.08 5.58 -23.46
CA TYR A 399 1.54 4.23 -23.13
C TYR A 399 0.45 3.42 -22.41
N ARG A 400 -0.18 4.01 -21.39
CA ARG A 400 -1.33 3.43 -20.64
C ARG A 400 -2.49 3.06 -21.55
N LEU A 401 -2.83 3.95 -22.47
CA LEU A 401 -3.92 3.75 -23.40
C LEU A 401 -3.65 2.58 -24.35
N ILE A 402 -2.44 2.51 -24.92
CA ILE A 402 -2.03 1.41 -25.78
C ILE A 402 -2.02 0.08 -25.00
N ALA A 403 -1.45 0.08 -23.79
CA ALA A 403 -1.45 -1.11 -22.92
C ALA A 403 -2.89 -1.58 -22.59
N THR A 404 -3.81 -0.64 -22.35
CA THR A 404 -5.23 -0.94 -22.14
C THR A 404 -5.85 -1.60 -23.37
N VAL A 405 -5.61 -1.06 -24.56
CA VAL A 405 -6.10 -1.64 -25.82
C VAL A 405 -5.55 -3.05 -26.03
N LEU A 406 -4.26 -3.27 -25.74
CA LEU A 406 -3.63 -4.59 -25.81
C LEU A 406 -4.34 -5.59 -24.90
N VAL A 407 -4.57 -5.24 -23.64
CA VAL A 407 -5.33 -6.09 -22.71
C VAL A 407 -6.76 -6.36 -23.21
N MET A 408 -7.45 -5.32 -23.72
CA MET A 408 -8.83 -5.46 -24.18
C MET A 408 -8.97 -6.37 -25.41
N SER A 409 -7.93 -6.47 -26.24
CA SER A 409 -7.92 -7.38 -27.39
C SER A 409 -8.08 -8.85 -27.00
N GLU A 410 -7.66 -9.22 -25.79
CA GLU A 410 -7.82 -10.57 -25.26
C GLU A 410 -9.24 -10.85 -24.75
N LEU A 411 -9.97 -9.82 -24.35
CA LEU A 411 -11.26 -9.91 -23.66
C LEU A 411 -12.47 -9.64 -24.57
N VAL A 412 -12.29 -8.85 -25.63
CA VAL A 412 -13.37 -8.40 -26.52
C VAL A 412 -14.10 -9.57 -27.19
N TYR A 413 -15.44 -9.47 -27.27
CA TYR A 413 -16.26 -10.51 -27.90
C TYR A 413 -16.08 -10.54 -29.42
N ASP A 414 -16.21 -9.38 -30.08
CA ASP A 414 -16.03 -9.24 -31.52
C ASP A 414 -14.58 -8.84 -31.86
N LYS A 415 -13.69 -9.84 -31.80
CA LYS A 415 -12.27 -9.66 -32.13
C LYS A 415 -12.05 -9.14 -33.55
N ALA A 416 -12.88 -9.55 -34.51
CA ALA A 416 -12.72 -9.16 -35.91
C ALA A 416 -12.98 -7.66 -36.10
N ASN A 417 -14.10 -7.15 -35.59
CA ASN A 417 -14.39 -5.71 -35.68
C ASN A 417 -13.38 -4.89 -34.88
N PHE A 418 -13.03 -5.33 -33.66
CA PHE A 418 -12.02 -4.67 -32.84
C PHE A 418 -10.68 -4.55 -33.58
N ASN A 419 -10.19 -5.64 -34.17
CA ASN A 419 -8.95 -5.65 -34.93
C ASN A 419 -9.02 -4.73 -36.16
N ASN A 420 -10.14 -4.72 -36.89
CA ASN A 420 -10.35 -3.84 -38.04
C ASN A 420 -10.31 -2.35 -37.65
N GLU A 421 -10.88 -1.99 -36.50
CA GLU A 421 -10.80 -0.61 -36.00
C GLU A 421 -9.37 -0.20 -35.63
N ILE A 422 -8.63 -1.07 -34.95
CA ILE A 422 -7.21 -0.83 -34.63
C ILE A 422 -6.38 -0.71 -35.91
N GLN A 423 -6.59 -1.59 -36.89
CA GLN A 423 -5.92 -1.51 -38.19
C GLN A 423 -6.13 -0.16 -38.88
N ARG A 424 -7.37 0.36 -38.88
CA ARG A 424 -7.67 1.69 -39.44
C ARG A 424 -6.90 2.79 -38.72
N ILE A 425 -6.89 2.76 -37.38
CA ILE A 425 -6.15 3.74 -36.57
C ILE A 425 -4.65 3.68 -36.88
N LEU A 426 -4.05 2.49 -36.93
CA LEU A 426 -2.62 2.32 -37.24
C LEU A 426 -2.27 2.82 -38.65
N LYS A 427 -3.08 2.49 -39.67
CA LYS A 427 -2.89 2.99 -41.04
C LYS A 427 -2.96 4.51 -41.10
N ASP A 428 -3.93 5.11 -40.41
CA ASP A 428 -4.09 6.56 -40.32
C ASP A 428 -2.93 7.22 -39.57
N PHE A 429 -2.36 6.55 -38.57
CA PHE A 429 -1.22 7.01 -37.81
C PHE A 429 0.05 7.04 -38.66
N THR A 430 0.34 5.95 -39.39
CA THR A 430 1.48 5.85 -40.30
C THR A 430 1.43 6.92 -41.41
N ARG A 431 0.27 7.15 -42.00
CA ARG A 431 0.07 8.20 -43.02
C ARG A 431 0.37 9.61 -42.50
N SER A 432 0.17 9.83 -41.20
CA SER A 432 0.32 11.15 -40.58
C SER A 432 1.77 11.52 -40.26
N LYS A 433 2.73 10.58 -40.41
CA LYS A 433 4.18 10.79 -40.20
C LYS A 433 4.52 11.47 -38.86
N ILE A 434 3.78 11.13 -37.81
CA ILE A 434 4.01 11.65 -36.45
C ILE A 434 5.33 11.08 -35.91
N LEU A 435 6.15 11.92 -35.29
CA LEU A 435 7.36 11.48 -34.60
C LEU A 435 6.97 10.83 -33.27
N LEU A 436 7.31 9.55 -33.09
CA LEU A 436 6.96 8.77 -31.91
C LEU A 436 8.18 8.45 -31.07
N HIS A 437 7.97 8.38 -29.76
CA HIS A 437 8.96 7.79 -28.88
C HIS A 437 9.18 6.30 -29.25
N PRO A 438 10.43 5.78 -29.29
CA PRO A 438 10.71 4.41 -29.73
C PRO A 438 9.90 3.33 -29.00
N LEU A 439 9.68 3.47 -27.69
CA LEU A 439 8.84 2.54 -26.93
C LEU A 439 7.36 2.56 -27.37
N ILE A 440 6.80 3.73 -27.66
CA ILE A 440 5.42 3.83 -28.15
C ILE A 440 5.33 3.26 -29.56
N ASN A 441 6.36 3.51 -30.39
CA ASN A 441 6.48 2.95 -31.72
C ASN A 441 6.48 1.42 -31.70
N ASP A 442 7.28 0.83 -30.81
CA ASP A 442 7.35 -0.62 -30.60
C ASP A 442 5.99 -1.19 -30.14
N LEU A 443 5.35 -0.60 -29.14
CA LEU A 443 4.02 -1.04 -28.69
C LEU A 443 2.94 -0.93 -29.77
N LEU A 444 2.94 0.13 -30.58
CA LEU A 444 1.95 0.34 -31.64
C LEU A 444 2.15 -0.62 -32.83
N TYR A 445 3.37 -0.76 -33.32
CA TYR A 445 3.61 -1.47 -34.58
C TYR A 445 4.03 -2.92 -34.37
N ASN A 446 4.74 -3.24 -33.28
CA ASN A 446 5.11 -4.62 -32.98
C ASN A 446 4.04 -5.33 -32.15
N GLU A 447 3.60 -4.78 -31.02
CA GLU A 447 2.63 -5.48 -30.17
C GLU A 447 1.19 -5.36 -30.70
N LEU A 448 0.68 -4.15 -30.93
CA LEU A 448 -0.66 -3.97 -31.51
C LEU A 448 -0.72 -4.45 -32.96
N GLY A 449 0.33 -4.24 -33.74
CA GLY A 449 0.40 -4.73 -35.12
C GLY A 449 0.29 -6.26 -35.24
N LYS A 450 0.83 -7.02 -34.28
CA LYS A 450 0.66 -8.50 -34.24
C LYS A 450 -0.81 -8.91 -34.07
N ILE A 451 -1.58 -8.19 -33.26
CA ILE A 451 -3.01 -8.49 -33.06
C ILE A 451 -3.78 -8.33 -34.39
N CYS A 452 -3.40 -7.32 -35.18
CA CYS A 452 -3.98 -7.06 -36.48
C CYS A 452 -3.62 -8.11 -37.56
N LEU A 453 -2.52 -8.86 -37.41
CA LEU A 453 -2.09 -9.88 -38.37
C LEU A 453 -2.82 -11.22 -38.26
N ILE A 454 -3.64 -11.41 -37.22
CA ILE A 454 -4.36 -12.68 -36.96
C ILE A 454 -5.70 -12.73 -37.74
N GLY A 455 -6.09 -11.66 -38.46
CA GLY A 455 -7.19 -11.66 -39.43
C GLY A 455 -6.69 -11.85 -40.87
N ASP A 456 -7.52 -12.43 -41.75
CA ASP A 456 -7.25 -12.88 -43.14
C ASP A 456 -6.63 -11.86 -44.14
N HIS A 457 -6.19 -10.68 -43.68
CA HIS A 457 -5.51 -9.68 -44.49
C HIS A 457 -4.18 -9.27 -43.83
N GLY A 458 -3.17 -10.11 -44.03
CA GLY A 458 -1.76 -9.87 -43.66
C GLY A 458 -1.06 -8.80 -44.51
N GLU A 459 -1.75 -7.73 -44.90
CA GLU A 459 -1.24 -6.72 -45.86
C GLU A 459 -0.44 -5.59 -45.20
N ILE A 460 -0.54 -5.39 -43.88
CA ILE A 460 0.16 -4.28 -43.20
C ILE A 460 1.68 -4.46 -43.22
N PHE A 461 2.21 -5.68 -43.06
CA PHE A 461 3.66 -5.90 -43.12
C PHE A 461 4.24 -5.80 -44.55
N ASN A 462 3.40 -5.97 -45.58
CA ASN A 462 3.84 -5.84 -46.97
C ASN A 462 3.81 -4.38 -47.45
N GLU A 463 2.86 -3.55 -46.99
CA GLU A 463 2.88 -2.09 -47.24
C GLU A 463 3.95 -1.35 -46.41
N ILE A 464 4.31 -1.86 -45.22
CA ILE A 464 5.44 -1.34 -44.43
C ILE A 464 6.79 -1.80 -45.03
N GLY A 465 6.79 -2.92 -45.77
CA GLY A 465 7.97 -3.50 -46.44
C GLY A 465 8.32 -2.93 -47.81
N GLN A 466 7.50 -2.05 -48.37
CA GLN A 466 7.76 -1.41 -49.67
C GLN A 466 7.72 0.12 -49.50
N GLU A 467 8.82 0.77 -49.88
CA GLU A 467 9.12 2.21 -49.78
C GLU A 467 9.67 2.71 -48.43
N ASP A 468 10.99 2.94 -48.39
CA ASP A 468 11.78 3.96 -47.66
C ASP A 468 11.45 4.32 -46.19
N ASN A 469 10.51 3.63 -45.52
CA ASN A 469 10.04 3.93 -44.17
C ASN A 469 10.74 3.10 -43.08
N TYR A 470 11.49 2.06 -43.44
CA TYR A 470 12.25 1.26 -42.47
C TYR A 470 13.39 2.05 -41.82
N GLU A 471 13.92 3.09 -42.47
CA GLU A 471 14.88 4.01 -41.82
C GLU A 471 14.24 4.90 -40.74
N LYS A 472 12.90 4.98 -40.67
CA LYS A 472 12.15 5.77 -39.67
C LYS A 472 11.42 4.94 -38.61
N ILE A 473 11.18 3.65 -38.86
CA ILE A 473 10.67 2.74 -37.83
C ILE A 473 11.89 2.27 -37.04
N MET A 474 12.28 3.06 -36.03
CA MET A 474 13.23 2.61 -35.01
C MET A 474 12.58 1.44 -34.27
N THR A 475 12.87 0.23 -34.71
CA THR A 475 12.57 -1.00 -33.98
C THR A 475 13.59 -1.12 -32.86
N PHE A 476 13.10 -1.19 -31.62
CA PHE A 476 13.97 -1.43 -30.47
C PHE A 476 14.42 -2.89 -30.53
N GLU A 477 15.74 -3.16 -30.53
CA GLU A 477 16.24 -4.53 -30.47
C GLU A 477 15.71 -5.23 -29.20
N LYS A 478 15.15 -6.43 -29.39
CA LYS A 478 14.45 -7.28 -28.41
C LYS A 478 15.33 -7.73 -27.25
N ASN A 479 15.71 -6.82 -26.36
CA ASN A 479 16.23 -7.12 -25.02
C ASN A 479 15.48 -6.32 -23.95
N PHE A 480 14.19 -6.05 -24.18
CA PHE A 480 13.36 -5.24 -23.29
C PHE A 480 13.15 -5.86 -21.91
N GLU A 481 13.12 -7.19 -21.82
CA GLU A 481 13.09 -7.92 -20.54
C GLU A 481 14.30 -7.60 -19.65
N LYS A 482 15.43 -7.14 -20.23
CA LYS A 482 16.65 -6.77 -19.49
C LYS A 482 16.73 -5.30 -19.09
N PHE A 483 15.91 -4.41 -19.65
CA PHE A 483 16.10 -2.96 -19.47
C PHE A 483 15.37 -2.37 -18.26
N PHE A 484 14.32 -3.03 -17.75
CA PHE A 484 13.51 -2.48 -16.64
C PHE A 484 12.96 -3.52 -15.66
N LEU A 485 13.08 -4.82 -15.94
CA LEU A 485 12.85 -5.87 -14.95
C LEU A 485 14.23 -6.42 -14.58
N LEU A 486 14.58 -6.36 -13.29
CA LEU A 486 15.78 -6.97 -12.72
C LEU A 486 15.63 -8.49 -12.81
N THR A 487 15.75 -9.04 -14.02
CA THR A 487 15.92 -10.48 -14.23
C THR A 487 17.42 -10.76 -14.32
N GLU A 488 17.99 -11.15 -13.18
CA GLU A 488 19.04 -12.18 -13.15
C GLU A 488 18.40 -13.55 -12.89
#